data_AF-G9KCP5-F1
#
_entry.id   AF-G9KCP5-F1
#
_cell.length_a   1.000
_cell.length_b   1.000
_cell.length_c   1.000
_cell.angle_alpha   90.00
_cell.angle_beta   90.00
_cell.angle_gamma   90.00
#
_symmetry.space_group_name_H-M   'P 1'
#
loop_
_entity.id
_entity.type
_entity.pdbx_description
1 polymer ?
#
loop_
_entity_poly.entity_id
_entity_poly.type
_entity_poly.pdbx_seq_one_letter_code
_entity_poly.pdbx_strand_id
1 'polypeptide(L)'
;MVVYKREPAVERVIDFAAKFVTSFHQSDTEDDEEEEDGGILNYLFTFLLKSHEANSNAVRFRVCQLINKLLGSMPENAQIDDDLFDKINEAMLIRLKDKIPNVRIQAVLALSRLQDPKDDECPVVNAYVTLIENDSNPEVRRAVLSCIAPSAKTLAKIVERTKDVKEAVRKLAYQVLAEKV
;
A
#
# COMPACT_ATOMS: atom_id res chain seq x y z
N MET A 1 18.22 -0.07 3.74
CA MET A 1 17.05 -0.97 3.80
C MET A 1 17.09 -2.03 4.90
N VAL A 2 18.19 -2.21 5.65
CA VAL A 2 18.32 -3.31 6.63
C VAL A 2 17.82 -3.00 8.05
N VAL A 3 17.35 -1.78 8.32
CA VAL A 3 16.90 -1.36 9.65
C VAL A 3 15.39 -1.57 9.80
N TYR A 4 14.98 -2.51 10.66
CA TYR A 4 13.56 -2.78 10.92
C TYR A 4 12.92 -1.76 11.86
N LYS A 5 13.67 -1.32 12.89
CA LYS A 5 13.18 -0.36 13.88
C LYS A 5 12.84 0.98 13.21
N ARG A 6 11.73 1.58 13.62
CA ARG A 6 11.26 2.88 13.11
C ARG A 6 12.01 4.03 13.79
N GLU A 7 13.29 4.13 13.51
CA GLU A 7 14.12 5.22 14.00
C GLU A 7 13.83 6.50 13.22
N PRO A 8 13.66 7.66 13.90
CA PRO A 8 13.28 8.90 13.23
C PRO A 8 14.22 9.31 12.08
N ALA A 9 15.52 9.05 12.22
CA ALA A 9 16.48 9.34 11.15
C ALA A 9 16.21 8.49 9.90
N VAL A 10 15.92 7.21 10.06
CA VAL A 10 15.59 6.30 8.95
C VAL A 10 14.27 6.70 8.31
N GLU A 11 13.23 6.99 9.10
CA GLU A 11 11.94 7.41 8.55
C GLU A 11 12.06 8.71 7.74
N ARG A 12 12.85 9.69 8.20
CA ARG A 12 13.10 10.93 7.46
C ARG A 12 13.79 10.71 6.11
N VAL A 13 14.75 9.79 6.04
CA VAL A 13 15.42 9.46 4.77
C VAL A 13 14.46 8.76 3.81
N ILE A 14 13.64 7.84 4.32
CA ILE A 14 12.61 7.16 3.53
C ILE A 14 11.58 8.16 2.99
N ASP A 15 11.14 9.12 3.81
CA ASP A 15 10.22 10.18 3.40
C ASP A 15 10.84 11.12 2.36
N PHE A 16 12.10 11.51 2.56
CA PHE A 16 12.85 12.33 1.61
C PHE A 16 12.98 11.61 0.26
N ALA A 17 13.41 10.34 0.27
CA ALA A 17 13.59 9.58 -0.95
C ALA A 17 12.29 9.45 -1.75
N ALA A 18 11.17 9.16 -1.07
CA ALA A 18 9.87 9.07 -1.73
C ALA A 18 9.49 10.42 -2.38
N LYS A 19 9.56 11.52 -1.62
CA LYS A 19 9.22 12.86 -2.12
C LYS A 19 10.11 13.32 -3.27
N PHE A 20 11.41 13.10 -3.16
CA PHE A 20 12.38 13.46 -4.19
C PHE A 20 12.13 12.71 -5.50
N VAL A 21 11.90 11.40 -5.42
CA VAL A 21 11.66 10.60 -6.62
C VAL A 21 10.34 10.95 -7.28
N THR A 22 9.29 11.24 -6.51
CA THR A 22 7.98 11.62 -7.08
C THR A 22 7.88 13.08 -7.50
N SER A 23 8.78 13.98 -7.08
CA SER A 23 8.70 15.39 -7.47
C SER A 23 8.93 15.62 -8.96
N PHE A 24 9.61 14.68 -9.63
CA PHE A 24 9.81 14.69 -11.08
C PHE A 24 8.53 14.31 -11.86
N HIS A 25 7.44 13.91 -11.19
CA HIS A 25 6.17 13.54 -11.83
C HIS A 25 5.03 14.48 -11.38
N GLN A 26 5.37 15.65 -10.80
CA GLN A 26 4.42 16.62 -10.28
C GLN A 26 4.30 17.89 -11.15
N SER A 27 5.20 18.09 -12.12
CA SER A 27 5.20 19.27 -12.99
C SER A 27 4.58 18.94 -14.35
N ASP A 28 3.51 19.65 -14.71
CA ASP A 28 2.91 19.66 -16.07
C ASP A 28 3.83 20.34 -17.12
N THR A 29 5.15 20.31 -16.92
CA THR A 29 6.09 20.96 -17.86
C THR A 29 6.26 20.06 -19.06
N GLU A 30 5.67 20.49 -20.19
CA GLU A 30 5.74 19.95 -21.56
C GLU A 30 7.17 19.80 -22.15
N ASP A 31 8.21 19.76 -21.32
CA ASP A 31 9.58 19.44 -21.72
C ASP A 31 9.89 17.99 -21.32
N ASP A 32 9.03 17.06 -21.74
CA ASP A 32 9.35 15.64 -21.70
C ASP A 32 10.34 15.35 -22.84
N GLU A 33 11.63 15.57 -22.57
CA GLU A 33 12.61 14.61 -23.09
C GLU A 33 12.19 13.27 -22.50
N GLU A 34 11.41 12.50 -23.27
CA GLU A 34 11.02 11.13 -22.93
C GLU A 34 12.28 10.35 -22.52
N GLU A 35 12.56 10.25 -21.22
CA GLU A 35 13.58 9.33 -20.73
C GLU A 35 13.08 7.93 -21.10
N GLU A 36 13.70 7.32 -22.12
CA GLU A 36 13.34 6.02 -22.72
C GLU A 36 13.15 4.87 -21.69
N ASP A 37 13.55 5.06 -20.43
CA ASP A 37 13.55 4.06 -19.35
C ASP A 37 12.57 4.35 -18.19
N GLY A 38 11.69 5.36 -18.31
CA GLY A 38 10.70 5.72 -17.27
C GLY A 38 11.31 6.37 -16.01
N GLY A 39 12.55 6.83 -16.13
CA GLY A 39 13.30 7.61 -15.16
C GLY A 39 13.53 6.99 -13.79
N ILE A 40 13.97 7.83 -12.84
CA ILE A 40 14.39 7.40 -11.50
C ILE A 40 13.28 6.69 -10.72
N LEU A 41 12.01 7.01 -10.99
CA LEU A 41 10.87 6.35 -10.36
C LEU A 41 10.76 4.89 -10.80
N ASN A 42 10.76 4.62 -12.10
CA ASN A 42 10.66 3.26 -12.63
C ASN A 42 11.87 2.42 -12.21
N TYR A 43 13.07 2.99 -12.26
CA TYR A 43 14.28 2.34 -11.76
C TYR A 43 14.13 1.93 -10.28
N LEU A 44 13.65 2.85 -9.43
CA LEU A 44 13.49 2.58 -8.01
C LEU A 44 12.42 1.49 -7.78
N PHE A 45 11.27 1.54 -8.43
CA PHE A 45 10.27 0.47 -8.30
C PHE A 45 10.82 -0.87 -8.75
N THR A 46 11.50 -0.93 -9.89
CA THR A 46 12.13 -2.15 -10.41
C THR A 46 13.11 -2.75 -9.39
N PHE A 47 13.94 -1.91 -8.76
CA PHE A 47 14.84 -2.35 -7.68
C PHE A 47 14.08 -2.87 -6.45
N LEU A 48 13.02 -2.17 -6.03
CA LEU A 48 12.20 -2.55 -4.89
C LEU A 48 11.49 -3.89 -5.13
N LEU A 49 10.93 -4.09 -6.33
CA LEU A 49 10.27 -5.32 -6.75
C LEU A 49 11.26 -6.49 -6.76
N LYS A 50 12.48 -6.32 -7.30
CA LYS A 50 13.52 -7.36 -7.20
C LYS A 50 13.91 -7.72 -5.76
N SER A 51 13.65 -6.82 -4.81
CA SER A 51 14.04 -6.96 -3.41
C SER A 51 12.90 -7.41 -2.49
N HIS A 52 11.65 -7.52 -2.98
CA HIS A 52 10.49 -7.72 -2.11
C HIS A 52 10.50 -9.09 -1.42
N GLU A 53 11.27 -10.08 -1.91
CA GLU A 53 11.41 -11.45 -1.38
C GLU A 53 12.64 -11.67 -0.48
N ALA A 54 13.39 -10.61 -0.16
CA ALA A 54 14.61 -10.75 0.62
C ALA A 54 14.41 -11.51 1.94
N ASN A 55 15.38 -12.36 2.31
CA ASN A 55 15.34 -13.14 3.55
C ASN A 55 15.14 -12.26 4.80
N SER A 56 15.72 -11.05 4.79
CA SER A 56 15.58 -10.09 5.88
C SER A 56 14.17 -9.51 5.97
N ASN A 57 13.54 -9.66 7.12
CA ASN A 57 12.25 -9.01 7.43
C ASN A 57 12.33 -7.46 7.35
N ALA A 58 13.48 -6.88 7.71
CA ALA A 58 13.73 -5.45 7.60
C ALA A 58 13.66 -4.97 6.16
N VAL A 59 14.32 -5.70 5.25
CA VAL A 59 14.32 -5.36 3.83
C VAL A 59 12.91 -5.45 3.27
N ARG A 60 12.19 -6.56 3.50
CA ARG A 60 10.80 -6.71 3.03
C ARG A 60 9.88 -5.61 3.54
N PHE A 61 10.01 -5.24 4.82
CA PHE A 61 9.27 -4.12 5.40
C PHE A 61 9.59 -2.80 4.72
N ARG A 62 10.88 -2.47 4.54
CA ARG A 62 11.31 -1.21 3.92
C ARG A 62 10.96 -1.14 2.44
N VAL A 63 10.97 -2.28 1.73
CA VAL A 63 10.48 -2.37 0.35
C VAL A 63 9.02 -1.97 0.28
N CYS A 64 8.15 -2.65 1.02
CA CYS A 64 6.71 -2.37 0.99
C CYS A 64 6.42 -0.94 1.48
N GLN A 65 7.17 -0.45 2.47
CA GLN A 65 7.03 0.92 2.98
C GLN A 65 7.40 1.97 1.92
N LEU A 66 8.48 1.75 1.17
CA LEU A 66 8.87 2.66 0.09
C LEU A 66 7.86 2.63 -1.05
N ILE A 67 7.41 1.44 -1.48
CA ILE A 67 6.36 1.31 -2.50
C ILE A 67 5.10 2.09 -2.06
N ASN A 68 4.63 1.87 -0.83
CA ASN A 68 3.51 2.61 -0.25
C ASN A 68 3.74 4.13 -0.31
N LYS A 69 4.90 4.62 0.13
CA LYS A 69 5.18 6.07 0.16
C LYS A 69 5.34 6.67 -1.23
N LEU A 70 5.93 5.95 -2.18
CA LEU A 70 6.04 6.39 -3.57
C LEU A 70 4.64 6.54 -4.16
N LEU A 71 3.82 5.48 -4.11
CA LEU A 71 2.44 5.53 -4.57
C LEU A 71 1.62 6.61 -3.86
N GLY A 72 1.82 6.81 -2.55
CA GLY A 72 1.11 7.83 -1.79
C GLY A 72 1.59 9.27 -2.03
N SER A 73 2.78 9.47 -2.61
CA SER A 73 3.34 10.80 -2.91
C SER A 73 3.10 11.25 -4.35
N MET A 74 2.59 10.34 -5.20
CA MET A 74 2.17 10.67 -6.56
C MET A 74 0.87 11.48 -6.56
N PRO A 75 0.69 12.41 -7.53
CA PRO A 75 -0.60 13.05 -7.80
C PRO A 75 -1.74 12.04 -8.01
N GLU A 76 -2.99 12.47 -7.84
CA GLU A 76 -4.17 11.60 -8.04
C GLU A 76 -4.34 11.15 -9.49
N ASN A 77 -3.97 12.01 -10.44
CA ASN A 77 -3.99 11.77 -11.88
C ASN A 77 -2.71 11.14 -12.43
N ALA A 78 -1.74 10.80 -11.55
CA ALA A 78 -0.50 10.17 -11.99
C ALA A 78 -0.78 8.82 -12.65
N GLN A 79 -0.19 8.60 -13.82
CA GLN A 79 -0.22 7.32 -14.51
C GLN A 79 1.11 6.61 -14.30
N ILE A 80 1.04 5.30 -14.09
CA ILE A 80 2.20 4.41 -14.16
C ILE A 80 1.96 3.44 -15.29
N ASP A 81 3.03 3.01 -15.93
CA ASP A 81 3.01 1.98 -16.96
C ASP A 81 2.28 0.71 -16.48
N ASP A 82 1.48 0.11 -17.37
CA ASP A 82 0.60 -1.03 -17.04
C ASP A 82 1.42 -2.25 -16.56
N ASP A 83 2.57 -2.54 -17.18
CA ASP A 83 3.43 -3.65 -16.76
C ASP A 83 3.99 -3.40 -15.35
N LEU A 84 4.34 -2.14 -15.05
CA LEU A 84 4.79 -1.76 -13.72
C LEU A 84 3.66 -1.86 -12.68
N PHE A 85 2.46 -1.42 -13.04
CA PHE A 85 1.26 -1.54 -12.21
C PHE A 85 1.01 -3.00 -11.84
N ASP A 86 1.01 -3.91 -12.82
CA ASP A 86 0.77 -5.33 -12.62
C ASP A 86 1.81 -5.96 -11.69
N LYS A 87 3.10 -5.65 -11.90
CA LYS A 87 4.18 -6.14 -11.02
C LYS A 87 4.05 -5.64 -9.59
N ILE A 88 3.66 -4.37 -9.39
CA ILE A 88 3.42 -3.82 -8.05
C ILE A 88 2.23 -4.53 -7.40
N ASN A 89 1.14 -4.70 -8.13
CA ASN A 89 -0.06 -5.37 -7.63
C ASN A 89 0.24 -6.81 -7.21
N GLU A 90 0.86 -7.60 -8.09
CA GLU A 90 1.28 -8.98 -7.81
C GLU A 90 2.20 -9.03 -6.57
N ALA A 91 3.29 -8.26 -6.56
CA ALA A 91 4.26 -8.27 -5.47
C ALA A 91 3.60 -7.94 -4.12
N MET A 92 2.74 -6.92 -4.07
CA MET A 92 2.08 -6.53 -2.83
C MET A 92 1.00 -7.53 -2.41
N LEU A 93 0.27 -8.14 -3.35
CA LEU A 93 -0.67 -9.24 -3.07
C LEU A 93 0.05 -10.45 -2.45
N ILE A 94 1.27 -10.77 -2.90
CA ILE A 94 2.09 -11.80 -2.26
C ILE A 94 2.49 -11.34 -0.84
N ARG A 95 2.89 -10.07 -0.65
CA ARG A 95 3.28 -9.52 0.66
C ARG A 95 2.12 -9.36 1.64
N LEU A 96 0.87 -9.37 1.20
CA LEU A 96 -0.29 -9.54 2.08
C LEU A 96 -0.28 -10.85 2.87
N LYS A 97 0.49 -11.86 2.43
CA LYS A 97 0.64 -13.16 3.11
C LYS A 97 1.95 -13.28 3.91
N ASP A 98 2.67 -12.17 4.09
CA ASP A 98 3.96 -12.18 4.77
C ASP A 98 3.85 -12.64 6.24
N LYS A 99 4.84 -13.39 6.72
CA LYS A 99 4.91 -13.85 8.12
C LYS A 99 4.92 -12.69 9.12
N ILE A 100 5.46 -11.53 8.73
CA ILE A 100 5.66 -10.38 9.60
C ILE A 100 4.49 -9.39 9.44
N PRO A 101 3.72 -9.11 10.51
CA PRO A 101 2.54 -8.23 10.42
C PRO A 101 2.85 -6.85 9.86
N ASN A 102 3.98 -6.24 10.24
CA ASN A 102 4.35 -4.92 9.74
C ASN A 102 4.63 -4.91 8.23
N VAL A 103 5.05 -6.03 7.63
CA VAL A 103 5.19 -6.13 6.17
C VAL A 103 3.79 -6.16 5.54
N ARG A 104 2.88 -6.97 6.08
CA ARG A 104 1.47 -7.02 5.62
C ARG A 104 0.79 -5.66 5.72
N ILE A 105 1.00 -4.92 6.81
CA ILE A 105 0.47 -3.54 6.96
C ILE A 105 0.97 -2.65 5.82
N GLN A 106 2.25 -2.65 5.51
CA GLN A 106 2.76 -1.81 4.41
C GLN A 106 2.26 -2.26 3.04
N ALA A 107 2.07 -3.57 2.83
CA ALA A 107 1.47 -4.09 1.60
C ALA A 107 -0.01 -3.65 1.45
N VAL A 108 -0.79 -3.68 2.53
CA VAL A 108 -2.16 -3.11 2.55
C VAL A 108 -2.13 -1.62 2.23
N LEU A 109 -1.23 -0.85 2.84
CA LEU A 109 -1.18 0.59 2.56
C LEU A 109 -0.77 0.85 1.09
N ALA A 110 0.18 0.09 0.54
CA ALA A 110 0.60 0.20 -0.85
C ALA A 110 -0.55 -0.11 -1.83
N LEU A 111 -1.30 -1.18 -1.60
CA LEU A 111 -2.41 -1.58 -2.46
C LEU A 111 -3.65 -0.68 -2.36
N SER A 112 -3.69 0.28 -1.43
CA SER A 112 -4.87 1.13 -1.21
C SER A 112 -5.32 1.89 -2.46
N ARG A 113 -4.39 2.38 -3.28
CA ARG A 113 -4.66 3.08 -4.55
C ARG A 113 -4.88 2.15 -5.75
N LEU A 114 -4.68 0.83 -5.60
CA LEU A 114 -4.79 -0.17 -6.67
C LEU A 114 -6.09 -1.01 -6.57
N GLN A 115 -7.03 -0.59 -5.73
CA GLN A 115 -8.35 -1.22 -5.64
C GLN A 115 -9.24 -0.74 -6.78
N ASP A 116 -9.98 -1.65 -7.40
CA ASP A 116 -11.14 -1.32 -8.23
C ASP A 116 -12.41 -1.84 -7.54
N PRO A 117 -13.20 -0.98 -6.89
CA PRO A 117 -14.43 -1.38 -6.20
C PRO A 117 -15.60 -1.69 -7.14
N LYS A 118 -15.48 -1.34 -8.43
CA LYS A 118 -16.50 -1.60 -9.46
C LYS A 118 -16.30 -2.97 -10.10
N ASP A 119 -15.07 -3.49 -10.09
CA ASP A 119 -14.75 -4.84 -10.51
C ASP A 119 -14.99 -5.83 -9.35
N ASP A 120 -16.02 -6.66 -9.51
CA ASP A 120 -16.34 -7.71 -8.54
C ASP A 120 -15.21 -8.73 -8.39
N GLU A 121 -14.34 -8.90 -9.38
CA GLU A 121 -13.22 -9.83 -9.36
C GLU A 121 -11.88 -9.16 -8.97
N CYS A 122 -11.92 -7.89 -8.54
CA CYS A 122 -10.70 -7.16 -8.14
C CYS A 122 -9.93 -7.94 -7.06
N PRO A 123 -8.68 -8.38 -7.34
CA PRO A 123 -7.92 -9.23 -6.43
C PRO A 123 -7.56 -8.53 -5.12
N VAL A 124 -7.37 -7.20 -5.16
CA VAL A 124 -7.06 -6.40 -3.97
C VAL A 124 -8.26 -6.34 -3.03
N VAL A 125 -9.46 -6.06 -3.55
CA VAL A 125 -10.70 -6.02 -2.76
C VAL A 125 -10.98 -7.39 -2.13
N ASN A 126 -10.82 -8.46 -2.92
CA ASN A 126 -10.94 -9.84 -2.44
C ASN A 126 -9.96 -10.18 -1.31
N ALA A 127 -8.70 -9.75 -1.45
CA ALA A 127 -7.69 -9.94 -0.42
C ALA A 127 -8.01 -9.13 0.85
N TYR A 128 -8.53 -7.91 0.72
CA TYR A 128 -8.94 -7.08 1.85
C TYR A 128 -10.12 -7.66 2.62
N VAL A 129 -11.15 -8.13 1.91
CA VAL A 129 -12.28 -8.87 2.52
C VAL A 129 -11.79 -10.07 3.32
N THR A 130 -10.78 -10.79 2.81
CA THR A 130 -10.20 -11.93 3.53
C THR A 130 -9.42 -11.47 4.78
N LEU A 131 -8.55 -10.47 4.65
CA LEU A 131 -7.66 -10.03 5.73
C LEU A 131 -8.39 -9.31 6.86
N ILE A 132 -9.39 -8.49 6.56
CA ILE A 132 -10.16 -7.74 7.57
C ILE A 132 -10.88 -8.67 8.54
N GLU A 133 -11.19 -9.90 8.13
CA GLU A 133 -11.82 -10.91 8.97
C GLU A 133 -10.82 -11.84 9.63
N ASN A 134 -9.81 -12.29 8.87
CA ASN A 134 -9.00 -13.46 9.22
C ASN A 134 -7.58 -13.15 9.70
N ASP A 135 -7.06 -11.93 9.54
CA ASP A 135 -5.71 -11.63 10.01
C ASP A 135 -5.66 -11.66 11.54
N SER A 136 -4.73 -12.45 12.08
CA SER A 136 -4.56 -12.60 13.53
C SER A 136 -4.07 -11.32 14.21
N ASN A 137 -3.36 -10.46 13.49
CA ASN A 137 -2.85 -9.21 14.00
C ASN A 137 -3.89 -8.08 13.85
N PRO A 138 -4.29 -7.42 14.94
CA PRO A 138 -5.32 -6.38 14.88
C PRO A 138 -4.88 -5.11 14.14
N GLU A 139 -3.59 -4.79 14.11
CA GLU A 139 -3.10 -3.62 13.36
C GLU A 139 -3.17 -3.85 11.85
N VAL A 140 -3.05 -5.10 11.39
CA VAL A 140 -3.31 -5.44 9.97
C VAL A 140 -4.78 -5.24 9.65
N ARG A 141 -5.69 -5.78 10.47
CA ARG A 141 -7.15 -5.58 10.27
C ARG A 141 -7.51 -4.09 10.30
N ARG A 142 -6.89 -3.32 11.20
CA ARG A 142 -7.05 -1.86 11.30
C ARG A 142 -6.55 -1.14 10.05
N ALA A 143 -5.40 -1.53 9.51
CA ALA A 143 -4.88 -0.98 8.26
C ALA A 143 -5.82 -1.28 7.08
N VAL A 144 -6.31 -2.52 6.97
CA VAL A 144 -7.28 -2.87 5.91
C VAL A 144 -8.55 -2.03 6.05
N LEU A 145 -9.09 -1.91 7.26
CA LEU A 145 -10.28 -1.10 7.52
C LEU A 145 -10.09 0.37 7.14
N SER A 146 -8.89 0.94 7.29
CA SER A 146 -8.60 2.31 6.84
C SER A 146 -8.50 2.46 5.32
N CYS A 147 -8.15 1.38 4.61
CA CYS A 147 -7.87 1.41 3.17
C CYS A 147 -9.01 0.87 2.29
N ILE A 148 -9.82 -0.05 2.81
CA ILE A 148 -10.84 -0.74 2.04
C ILE A 148 -11.86 0.26 1.49
N ALA A 149 -12.07 0.21 0.17
CA ALA A 149 -13.03 1.06 -0.50
C ALA A 149 -14.46 0.59 -0.20
N PRO A 150 -15.38 1.48 0.21
CA PRO A 150 -16.78 1.13 0.41
C PRO A 150 -17.45 0.74 -0.92
N SER A 151 -18.07 -0.44 -0.94
CA SER A 151 -18.90 -0.94 -2.03
C SER A 151 -19.96 -1.89 -1.47
N ALA A 152 -20.89 -2.33 -2.31
CA ALA A 152 -21.89 -3.33 -1.92
C ALA A 152 -21.23 -4.61 -1.33
N LYS A 153 -20.08 -5.00 -1.87
CA LYS A 153 -19.31 -6.17 -1.45
C LYS A 153 -18.58 -5.98 -0.11
N THR A 154 -18.07 -4.78 0.17
CA THR A 154 -17.22 -4.52 1.34
C THR A 154 -17.98 -3.98 2.55
N LEU A 155 -19.15 -3.36 2.34
CA LEU A 155 -19.89 -2.67 3.40
C LEU A 155 -20.21 -3.57 4.60
N ALA A 156 -20.70 -4.79 4.36
CA ALA A 156 -21.00 -5.73 5.44
C ALA A 156 -19.75 -6.05 6.29
N LYS A 157 -18.59 -6.20 5.64
CA LYS A 157 -17.31 -6.50 6.28
C LYS A 157 -16.80 -5.32 7.11
N ILE A 158 -17.01 -4.10 6.65
CA ILE A 158 -16.70 -2.87 7.39
C ILE A 158 -17.60 -2.78 8.64
N VAL A 159 -18.91 -2.96 8.49
CA VAL A 159 -19.87 -2.91 9.61
C VAL A 159 -19.55 -3.97 10.66
N GLU A 160 -19.19 -5.18 10.26
CA GLU A 160 -18.81 -6.26 11.19
C GLU A 160 -17.59 -5.90 12.04
N ARG A 161 -16.70 -5.00 11.59
CA ARG A 161 -15.56 -4.53 12.41
C ARG A 161 -15.97 -3.67 13.61
N THR A 162 -17.20 -3.17 13.68
CA THR A 162 -17.76 -2.59 14.91
C THR A 162 -17.85 -3.61 16.05
N LYS A 163 -17.73 -4.91 15.74
CA LYS A 163 -17.74 -6.04 16.70
C LYS A 163 -16.38 -6.74 16.81
N ASP A 164 -15.31 -6.14 16.29
CA ASP A 164 -13.96 -6.73 16.39
C ASP A 164 -13.55 -6.93 17.86
N VAL A 165 -12.77 -7.98 18.14
CA VAL A 165 -12.26 -8.28 19.48
C VAL A 165 -11.41 -7.14 20.05
N LYS A 166 -10.73 -6.35 19.20
CA LYS A 166 -9.92 -5.21 19.63
C LYS A 166 -10.68 -3.89 19.55
N GLU A 167 -10.65 -3.16 20.65
CA GLU A 167 -11.29 -1.85 20.79
C GLU A 167 -10.84 -0.84 19.72
N ALA A 168 -9.54 -0.78 19.43
CA ALA A 168 -9.00 0.15 18.44
C ALA A 168 -9.58 -0.08 17.03
N VAL A 169 -9.90 -1.33 16.66
CA VAL A 169 -10.53 -1.67 15.38
C VAL A 169 -11.99 -1.25 15.40
N ARG A 170 -12.72 -1.53 16.49
CA ARG A 170 -14.12 -1.08 16.64
C ARG A 170 -14.26 0.43 16.54
N LYS A 171 -13.41 1.18 17.24
CA LYS A 171 -13.38 2.64 17.20
C LYS A 171 -13.19 3.16 15.77
N LEU A 172 -12.21 2.61 15.05
CA LEU A 172 -11.95 3.01 13.67
C LEU A 172 -13.12 2.67 12.74
N ALA A 173 -13.81 1.54 12.97
CA ALA A 173 -14.97 1.16 12.14
C ALA A 173 -16.06 2.24 12.16
N TYR A 174 -16.37 2.80 13.33
CA TYR A 174 -17.33 3.91 13.43
C TYR A 174 -16.86 5.17 12.69
N GLN A 175 -15.56 5.47 12.71
CA GLN A 175 -15.01 6.62 11.97
C GLN A 175 -15.15 6.40 10.46
N VAL A 176 -14.76 5.21 9.96
CA VAL A 176 -14.87 4.85 8.55
C VAL A 176 -16.32 4.89 8.07
N LEU A 177 -17.26 4.36 8.87
CA LEU A 177 -18.69 4.39 8.55
C LEU A 177 -19.27 5.81 8.54
N ALA A 178 -18.72 6.74 9.32
CA ALA A 178 -19.20 8.12 9.36
C ALA A 178 -18.58 9.00 8.27
N GLU A 179 -17.36 8.69 7.83
CA GLU A 179 -16.57 9.53 6.91
C GLU A 179 -16.60 9.04 5.46
N LYS A 180 -16.77 7.74 5.22
CA LYS A 180 -16.59 7.13 3.89
C LYS A 180 -17.84 6.44 3.33
N VAL A 181 -18.85 6.17 4.16
CA VAL A 181 -20.10 5.48 3.79
C VAL A 181 -21.25 6.46 3.89
#